data_AF-B0WCN0-F1
#
_entry.id   AF-B0WCN0-F1
#
_cell.length_a   1.000
_cell.length_b   1.000
_cell.length_c   1.000
_cell.angle_alpha   90.00
_cell.angle_beta   90.00
_cell.angle_gamma   90.00
#
_symmetry.space_group_name_H-M   'P 1'
#
loop_
_entity.id
_entity.type
_entity.pdbx_description
1 polymer ?
#
loop_
_entity_poly.entity_id
_entity_poly.type
_entity_poly.pdbx_seq_one_letter_code
_entity_poly.pdbx_strand_id
1 'polypeptide(L)' 'MVELSSSTDPFQHGFPNIVFVIPAVVVVGLSVFFGYKLYLSLTEKERKREEKLKAKQIKKKK' A
#
# COMPACT_ATOMS: atom_id res chain seq x y z
N MET A 1 16.23 5.41 56.01
CA MET A 1 15.84 4.56 54.87
C MET A 1 16.24 5.34 53.63
N VAL A 2 17.38 4.99 53.03
CA VAL A 2 17.85 5.66 51.82
C VAL A 2 17.06 5.04 50.68
N GLU A 3 16.07 5.76 50.15
CA GLU A 3 15.51 5.41 48.86
C GLU A 3 16.59 5.70 47.82
N LEU A 4 17.30 4.63 47.44
CA LEU A 4 18.18 4.65 46.29
C LEU A 4 17.33 5.06 45.09
N SER A 5 17.82 6.10 44.43
CA SER A 5 17.48 6.52 43.08
C SER A 5 17.38 5.30 42.17
N SER A 6 16.18 4.72 42.05
CA SER A 6 15.90 3.67 41.08
C SER A 6 15.76 4.35 39.73
N SER A 7 16.92 4.47 39.09
CA SER A 7 17.08 4.14 37.68
C SER A 7 16.18 4.92 36.74
N THR A 8 16.60 6.16 36.48
CA THR A 8 16.41 6.83 35.19
C THR A 8 17.10 5.98 34.09
N ASP A 9 16.56 4.81 33.78
CA ASP A 9 17.03 3.97 32.69
C ASP A 9 16.49 4.56 31.37
N PRO A 10 17.31 5.17 30.50
CA PRO A 10 16.85 5.73 29.23
C PRO A 10 16.35 4.65 28.25
N PHE A 11 16.50 3.37 28.59
CA PHE A 11 16.12 2.21 27.79
C PHE A 11 14.78 1.57 28.21
N GLN A 12 14.17 2.02 29.32
CA GLN A 12 12.85 1.57 29.81
C GLN A 12 11.68 2.35 29.18
N HIS A 13 11.94 3.29 28.26
CA HIS A 13 10.89 3.80 27.38
C HIS A 13 10.58 2.71 26.35
N GLY A 14 9.65 1.81 26.71
CA GLY A 14 9.07 0.82 25.80
C GLY A 14 8.76 1.48 24.47
N PHE A 15 9.21 0.85 23.38
CA PHE A 15 9.19 1.44 22.05
C PHE A 15 7.88 2.16 21.79
N PRO A 16 7.93 3.48 21.50
CA PRO A 16 6.70 4.25 21.37
C PRO A 16 5.89 3.63 20.23
N ASN A 17 4.58 3.45 20.44
CA ASN A 17 3.66 2.83 19.47
C ASN A 17 3.77 3.46 18.06
N ILE A 18 4.24 4.70 17.98
CA ILE A 18 4.57 5.43 16.74
C ILE A 18 5.51 4.66 15.79
N VAL A 19 6.44 3.86 16.33
CA VAL A 19 7.39 3.04 15.54
C VAL A 19 6.67 1.97 14.74
N PHE A 20 5.52 1.48 15.21
CA PHE A 20 4.69 0.52 14.48
C PHE A 20 3.64 1.22 13.61
N VAL A 21 3.11 2.35 14.07
CA VAL A 21 2.07 3.10 13.35
C VAL A 21 2.60 3.73 12.06
N ILE A 22 3.79 4.34 12.07
CA ILE A 22 4.34 5.01 10.88
C ILE A 22 4.54 4.04 9.70
N PRO A 23 5.26 2.91 9.83
CA PRO A 23 5.41 1.97 8.73
C PRO A 23 4.08 1.34 8.32
N ALA A 24 3.15 1.10 9.24
CA ALA A 24 1.82 0.61 8.90
C ALA A 24 1.05 1.61 8.00
N VAL A 25 1.07 2.91 8.32
CA VAL A 25 0.44 3.96 7.50
C VAL A 25 1.11 4.06 6.14
N VAL A 26 2.44 3.97 6.07
CA VAL A 26 3.16 3.98 4.79
C VAL A 26 2.76 2.78 3.92
N VAL A 27 2.74 1.57 4.48
CA VAL A 27 2.37 0.35 3.73
C VAL A 27 0.92 0.41 3.26
N VAL A 28 -0.01 0.86 4.10
CA VAL A 28 -1.42 1.04 3.73
C VAL A 28 -1.56 2.11 2.65
N GLY A 29 -0.91 3.26 2.81
CA GLY A 29 -0.91 4.34 1.82
C GLY A 29 -0.37 3.91 0.47
N LEU A 30 0.77 3.20 0.45
CA LEU A 30 1.32 2.64 -0.77
C LEU A 30 0.40 1.57 -1.36
N SER A 31 -0.17 0.67 -0.54
CA SER A 31 -1.08 -0.37 -1.03
C SER A 31 -2.36 0.21 -1.64
N VAL A 32 -2.92 1.27 -1.06
CA VAL A 32 -4.08 1.97 -1.62
C VAL A 32 -3.69 2.73 -2.90
N PHE A 33 -2.56 3.45 -2.89
CA PHE A 33 -2.10 4.20 -4.05
C PHE A 33 -1.76 3.29 -5.23
N PHE A 34 -0.95 2.26 -4.99
CA PHE A 34 -0.62 1.25 -5.99
C PHE A 34 -1.83 0.41 -6.35
N GLY A 35 -2.66 -0.01 -5.39
CA GLY A 35 -3.87 -0.75 -5.65
C GLY A 35 -4.85 -0.01 -6.56
N TYR A 36 -5.11 1.27 -6.27
CA TYR A 36 -5.96 2.13 -7.11
C TYR A 36 -5.36 2.34 -8.51
N LYS A 37 -4.07 2.69 -8.57
CA LYS A 37 -3.39 2.97 -9.85
C LYS A 37 -3.18 1.70 -10.68
N LEU A 38 -2.98 0.54 -10.04
CA LEU A 38 -2.92 -0.78 -10.68
C LEU A 38 -4.29 -1.23 -11.14
N TYR A 39 -5.35 -1.02 -10.36
CA TYR A 39 -6.72 -1.36 -10.74
C TYR A 39 -7.15 -0.56 -11.98
N LEU A 40 -6.90 0.75 -12.00
CA LEU A 40 -7.09 1.58 -13.19
C LEU A 40 -6.23 1.12 -14.36
N SER A 41 -4.94 0.82 -14.11
CA SER A 41 -4.04 0.36 -15.17
C SER A 41 -4.43 -1.01 -15.74
N LEU A 42 -4.98 -1.91 -14.93
CA LEU A 42 -5.51 -3.22 -15.34
C LEU A 42 -6.80 -3.05 -16.14
N THR A 43 -7.74 -2.25 -15.63
CA THR A 43 -9.00 -1.92 -16.31
C THR A 43 -8.75 -1.28 -17.68
N GLU A 44 -7.80 -0.35 -17.77
CA GLU A 44 -7.42 0.27 -19.04
C GLU A 44 -6.74 -0.72 -20.02
N LYS A 45 -5.97 -1.68 -19.50
CA LYS A 45 -5.33 -2.72 -20.31
C LYS A 45 -6.33 -3.71 -20.87
N GLU A 46 -7.36 -4.08 -20.10
CA GLU A 46 -8.43 -4.97 -20.57
C GLU A 46 -9.25 -4.31 -21.67
N ARG A 47 -9.62 -3.04 -21.51
CA ARG A 47 -10.37 -2.29 -22.54
C ARG A 47 -9.64 -2.24 -23.88
N LYS A 48 -8.32 -2.00 -23.87
CA LYS A 48 -7.50 -1.99 -25.09
C LYS A 48 -7.36 -3.38 -25.75
N ARG A 49 -7.45 -4.47 -24.98
CA ARG A 49 -7.44 -5.84 -25.54
C ARG A 49 -8.78 -6.17 -26.19
N GLU A 50 -9.88 -5.82 -25.53
CA GLU A 50 -11.22 -6.01 -26.08
C GLU A 50 -11.46 -5.19 -27.35
N GLU A 51 -11.04 -3.93 -27.40
CA GLU A 51 -11.19 -3.10 -28.61
C GLU A 51 -10.40 -3.68 -29.80
N LYS A 52 -9.19 -4.21 -29.55
CA LYS A 52 -8.39 -4.88 -30.57
C LYS A 52 -9.03 -6.18 -31.05
N LEU A 53 -9.66 -6.95 -30.16
CA LEU A 53 -10.36 -8.18 -30.51
C LEU A 53 -11.66 -7.89 -31.26
N LYS A 54 -12.44 -6.89 -30.84
CA LYS A 54 -13.68 -6.46 -31.49
C LYS A 54 -13.41 -5.88 -32.88
N ALA A 55 -12.36 -5.07 -33.05
CA ALA A 55 -11.93 -4.58 -34.36
C ALA A 55 -11.51 -5.71 -35.31
N LYS A 56 -10.85 -6.76 -34.79
CA LYS A 56 -10.49 -7.95 -35.59
C LYS A 56 -11.71 -8.78 -35.98
N GLN A 57 -12.74 -8.87 -35.14
CA GLN A 57 -13.97 -9.60 -35.47
C GLN A 57 -14.86 -8.83 -36.45
N ILE A 58 -14.96 -7.50 -36.33
CA ILE A 58 -15.74 -6.67 -37.27
C ILE A 58 -15.12 -6.72 -38.67
N LYS A 59 -13.79 -6.69 -38.78
CA LYS A 59 -13.07 -6.87 -40.06
C LYS A 59 -13.18 -8.28 -40.66
N LYS A 60 -13.55 -9.30 -39.86
CA LYS A 60 -13.79 -10.67 -40.35
C LYS A 60 -15.25 -10.92 -40.75
N LYS A 61 -16.18 -10.10 -40.26
CA LYS A 61 -17.62 -10.21 -40.53
C LYS A 61 -18.12 -9.25 -41.61
N LYS A 62 -17.26 -8.37 -42.12
CA LYS A 62 -17.54 -7.41 -43.19
C LYS A 62 -16.66 -7.74 -44.37
#